data_AF-A0A523R606-F1
#
_entry.id   AF-A0A523R606-F1
#
_cell.length_a   1.000
_cell.length_b   1.000
_cell.length_c   1.000
_cell.angle_alpha   90.00
_cell.angle_beta   90.00
_cell.angle_gamma   90.00
#
_symmetry.space_group_name_H-M   'P 1'
#
loop_
_entity.id
_entity.type
_entity.pdbx_description
1 polymer ?
#
loop_
_entity_poly.entity_id
_entity_poly.type
_entity_poly.pdbx_seq_one_letter_code
_entity_poly.pdbx_strand_id
1 'polypeptide(L)'
;MKFSRFFNMREIDQIHEASLKILAEVGILVRNEKARKIFSRHDCKVDAGTWIVKIPSGVVDEFQAGFSPSFTFRGRDPQFDRTIPDDSPVMVTASSAPNIIDPQTGEERKATSTDIANIAFLINELPGYDVFSISTLAQDAP
;
A
#
# COMPACT_ATOMS: atom_id res chain seq x y z
N MET A 1 -0.95 13.37 17.56
CA MET A 1 -1.86 14.53 17.42
C MET A 1 -3.09 14.08 16.64
N LYS A 2 -4.32 14.47 17.01
CA LYS A 2 -5.55 14.10 16.27
C LYS A 2 -5.99 15.29 15.42
N PHE A 3 -5.68 15.27 14.13
CA PHE A 3 -5.81 16.43 13.24
C PHE A 3 -7.27 16.74 12.86
N SER A 4 -8.13 15.72 12.79
CA SER A 4 -9.56 15.87 12.53
C SER A 4 -10.33 14.60 12.92
N ARG A 5 -11.65 14.70 13.12
CA ARG A 5 -12.55 13.57 13.33
C ARG A 5 -13.80 13.76 12.48
N PHE A 6 -13.96 12.93 11.46
CA PHE A 6 -15.09 13.01 10.52
C PHE A 6 -16.25 12.07 10.90
N PHE A 7 -15.96 10.97 11.59
CA PHE A 7 -16.95 9.96 11.97
C PHE A 7 -17.12 9.83 13.48
N ASN A 8 -18.36 9.62 13.92
CA ASN A 8 -18.69 9.18 15.27
C ASN A 8 -18.44 7.66 15.41
N MET A 9 -18.56 7.11 16.64
CA MET A 9 -18.25 5.70 16.87
C MET A 9 -19.20 4.75 16.14
N ARG A 10 -20.50 5.07 16.14
CA ARG A 10 -21.52 4.28 15.45
C ARG A 10 -21.25 4.22 13.94
N GLU A 11 -20.81 5.32 13.33
CA GLU A 11 -20.45 5.34 11.90
C GLU A 11 -19.21 4.48 11.61
N ILE A 12 -18.21 4.48 12.50
CA ILE A 12 -17.04 3.61 12.39
C ILE A 12 -17.46 2.14 12.48
N ASP A 13 -18.29 1.78 13.46
CA ASP A 13 -18.80 0.42 13.64
C ASP A 13 -19.61 -0.02 12.42
N GLN A 14 -20.46 0.87 11.86
CA GLN A 14 -21.21 0.59 10.65
C GLN A 14 -20.31 0.29 9.44
N ILE A 15 -19.22 1.06 9.26
CA ILE A 15 -18.25 0.82 8.18
C ILE A 15 -17.52 -0.52 8.39
N HIS A 16 -17.13 -0.81 9.63
CA HIS A 16 -16.46 -2.06 9.99
C HIS A 16 -17.35 -3.27 9.70
N GLU A 17 -18.57 -3.29 10.23
CA GLU A 17 -19.54 -4.39 10.01
C GLU A 17 -19.89 -4.57 8.52
N ALA A 18 -20.08 -3.48 7.78
CA ALA A 18 -20.31 -3.54 6.34
C ALA A 18 -19.11 -4.15 5.60
N SER A 19 -17.88 -3.80 6.00
CA SER A 19 -16.65 -4.35 5.41
C SER A 19 -16.53 -5.86 5.68
N LEU A 20 -16.77 -6.30 6.92
CA LEU A 20 -16.79 -7.72 7.30
C LEU A 20 -17.85 -8.49 6.51
N LYS A 21 -19.06 -7.93 6.36
CA LYS A 21 -20.13 -8.53 5.56
C LYS A 21 -19.74 -8.69 4.10
N ILE A 22 -19.11 -7.68 3.49
CA ILE A 22 -18.61 -7.76 2.10
C ILE A 22 -17.59 -8.90 1.98
N LEU A 23 -16.61 -8.98 2.89
CA LEU A 23 -15.60 -10.04 2.88
C LEU A 23 -16.22 -11.45 3.04
N ALA A 24 -17.23 -11.59 3.90
CA ALA A 24 -17.86 -12.87 4.20
C ALA A 24 -18.88 -13.33 3.13
N GLU A 25 -19.63 -12.40 2.54
CA GLU A 25 -20.73 -12.71 1.60
C GLU A 25 -20.32 -12.58 0.13
N VAL A 26 -19.53 -11.54 -0.21
CA VAL A 26 -19.07 -11.26 -1.57
C VAL A 26 -17.69 -11.86 -1.81
N GLY A 27 -16.74 -11.62 -0.91
CA GLY A 27 -15.36 -12.09 -1.00
C GLY A 27 -14.48 -11.27 -1.96
N ILE A 28 -13.28 -11.77 -2.20
CA ILE A 28 -12.27 -11.16 -3.08
C ILE A 28 -11.82 -12.14 -4.16
N LEU A 29 -11.49 -11.63 -5.35
CA LEU A 29 -10.96 -12.43 -6.45
C LEU A 29 -9.47 -12.75 -6.21
N VAL A 30 -9.14 -14.02 -5.99
CA VAL A 30 -7.76 -14.46 -5.72
C VAL A 30 -7.31 -15.44 -6.80
N ARG A 31 -6.55 -14.91 -7.77
CA ARG A 31 -6.00 -15.68 -8.91
C ARG A 31 -4.73 -16.47 -8.56
N ASN A 32 -4.03 -16.09 -7.50
CA ASN A 32 -2.79 -16.77 -7.11
C ASN A 32 -3.09 -18.05 -6.32
N GLU A 33 -2.68 -19.21 -6.84
CA GLU A 33 -2.93 -20.50 -6.20
C GLU A 33 -2.29 -20.64 -4.82
N LYS A 34 -1.10 -20.08 -4.60
CA LYS A 34 -0.42 -20.14 -3.29
C LYS A 34 -1.22 -19.37 -2.25
N ALA A 35 -1.70 -18.16 -2.59
CA ALA A 35 -2.55 -17.37 -1.70
C ALA A 35 -3.84 -18.11 -1.34
N ARG A 36 -4.49 -18.75 -2.32
CA ARG A 36 -5.70 -19.56 -2.08
C ARG A 36 -5.46 -20.71 -1.12
N LYS A 37 -4.31 -21.38 -1.21
CA LYS A 37 -3.93 -22.44 -0.26
C LYS A 37 -3.75 -21.91 1.15
N ILE A 38 -3.26 -20.68 1.31
CA ILE A 38 -3.18 -20.01 2.62
C ILE A 38 -4.60 -19.76 3.15
N PHE A 39 -5.46 -19.12 2.36
CA PHE A 39 -6.85 -18.87 2.75
C PHE A 39 -7.60 -20.15 3.13
N SER A 40 -7.46 -21.22 2.35
CA SER A 40 -8.10 -22.51 2.62
C SER A 40 -7.64 -23.18 3.92
N ARG A 41 -6.44 -22.83 4.43
CA ARG A 41 -5.94 -23.34 5.72
C ARG A 41 -6.50 -22.58 6.91
N HIS A 42 -7.07 -21.39 6.68
CA HIS A 42 -7.62 -20.49 7.71
C HIS A 42 -9.13 -20.33 7.53
N ASP A 43 -9.83 -21.44 7.29
CA ASP A 43 -11.31 -21.54 7.21
C ASP A 43 -12.01 -20.57 6.24
N CYS A 44 -11.27 -19.97 5.30
CA CYS A 44 -11.86 -19.17 4.24
C CYS A 44 -12.51 -20.07 3.19
N LYS A 45 -13.65 -19.63 2.64
CA LYS A 45 -14.35 -20.38 1.59
C LYS A 45 -13.73 -20.05 0.25
N VAL A 46 -12.99 -21.00 -0.33
CA VAL A 46 -12.29 -20.83 -1.61
C VAL A 46 -13.08 -21.52 -2.74
N ASP A 47 -13.61 -20.73 -3.66
CA ASP A 47 -14.38 -21.24 -4.81
C ASP A 47 -13.47 -21.47 -6.02
N ALA A 48 -13.33 -22.73 -6.43
CA ALA A 48 -12.51 -23.15 -7.58
C ALA A 48 -13.05 -22.68 -8.94
N GLY A 49 -14.36 -22.53 -9.09
CA GLY A 49 -15.00 -22.13 -10.34
C GLY A 49 -14.96 -20.63 -10.59
N THR A 50 -15.19 -19.81 -9.55
CA THR A 50 -15.28 -18.35 -9.68
C THR A 50 -13.99 -17.61 -9.33
N TRP A 51 -13.05 -18.32 -8.71
CA TRP A 51 -11.84 -17.78 -8.11
C TRP A 51 -12.03 -16.82 -6.94
N ILE A 52 -13.24 -16.80 -6.38
CA ILE A 52 -13.58 -15.95 -5.23
C ILE A 52 -13.18 -16.64 -3.93
N VAL A 53 -12.58 -15.88 -3.02
CA VAL A 53 -12.32 -16.28 -1.64
C VAL A 53 -13.20 -15.43 -0.73
N LYS A 54 -14.07 -16.07 0.05
CA LYS A 54 -14.86 -15.41 1.10
C LYS A 54 -14.17 -15.58 2.44
N ILE A 55 -14.00 -14.48 3.16
CA ILE A 55 -13.24 -14.39 4.41
C ILE A 55 -14.23 -14.14 5.55
N PRO A 56 -14.49 -15.12 6.42
CA PRO A 56 -15.35 -14.94 7.58
C PRO A 56 -14.81 -13.86 8.54
N SER A 57 -15.69 -13.16 9.25
CA SER A 57 -15.27 -12.12 10.21
C SER A 57 -14.32 -12.64 11.27
N GLY A 58 -14.56 -13.83 11.83
CA GLY A 58 -13.68 -14.42 12.84
C GLY A 58 -12.24 -14.64 12.35
N VAL A 59 -12.05 -14.89 11.04
CA VAL A 59 -10.71 -14.97 10.44
C VAL A 59 -10.08 -13.57 10.36
N VAL A 60 -10.86 -12.54 10.01
CA VAL A 60 -10.36 -11.16 10.03
C VAL A 60 -9.92 -10.76 11.43
N ASP A 61 -10.74 -11.05 12.45
CA ASP A 61 -10.47 -10.72 13.86
C ASP A 61 -9.21 -11.44 14.38
N GLU A 62 -9.06 -12.73 14.06
CA GLU A 62 -7.88 -13.53 14.43
C GLU A 62 -6.59 -12.89 13.90
N PHE A 63 -6.55 -12.55 12.61
CA PHE A 63 -5.35 -12.02 11.98
C PHE A 63 -5.11 -10.54 12.27
N GLN A 64 -6.15 -9.76 12.56
CA GLN A 64 -6.02 -8.38 13.00
C GLN A 64 -5.27 -8.30 14.33
N ALA A 65 -5.45 -9.26 15.24
CA ALA A 65 -4.74 -9.29 16.52
C ALA A 65 -3.21 -9.40 16.37
N GLY A 66 -2.72 -9.90 15.24
CA GLY A 66 -1.29 -9.97 14.92
C GLY A 66 -0.69 -8.67 14.37
N PHE A 67 -1.49 -7.61 14.20
CA PHE A 67 -1.03 -6.34 13.66
C PHE A 67 -0.04 -5.63 14.62
N SER A 68 1.13 -5.25 14.09
CA SER A 68 2.05 -4.35 14.79
C SER A 68 1.66 -2.90 14.51
N PRO A 69 1.33 -2.09 15.54
CA PRO A 69 0.92 -0.70 15.35
C PRO A 69 2.08 0.22 14.96
N SER A 70 3.33 -0.26 15.06
CA SER A 70 4.53 0.50 14.71
C SER A 70 5.42 -0.27 13.74
N PHE A 71 6.03 0.46 12.82
CA PHE A 71 6.98 -0.06 11.83
C PHE A 71 8.03 1.01 11.51
N THR A 72 9.31 0.61 11.45
CA THR A 72 10.40 1.51 11.06
C THR A 72 10.90 1.20 9.65
N PHE A 73 10.79 2.16 8.75
CA PHE A 73 11.54 2.19 7.50
C PHE A 73 13.00 2.45 7.83
N ARG A 74 13.87 1.48 7.48
CA ARG A 74 15.31 1.58 7.74
C ARG A 74 16.04 2.09 6.50
N GLY A 75 16.68 3.24 6.62
CA GLY A 75 17.52 3.82 5.59
C GLY A 75 18.86 3.09 5.48
N ARG A 76 19.57 3.31 4.37
CA ARG A 76 20.99 2.91 4.27
C ARG A 76 21.83 3.64 5.32
N ASP A 77 21.50 4.90 5.56
CA ASP A 77 22.03 5.69 6.66
C ASP A 77 20.92 5.82 7.73
N PRO A 78 21.16 5.41 8.99
CA PRO A 78 20.19 5.47 10.06
C PRO A 78 19.61 6.86 10.33
N GLN A 79 20.28 7.95 9.89
CA GLN A 79 19.72 9.30 10.01
C GLN A 79 18.41 9.49 9.21
N PHE A 80 18.17 8.63 8.21
CA PHE A 80 16.95 8.61 7.41
C PHE A 80 15.95 7.53 7.87
N ASP A 81 16.14 6.93 9.04
CA ASP A 81 15.14 6.03 9.61
C ASP A 81 13.84 6.79 9.91
N ARG A 82 12.71 6.16 9.59
CA ARG A 82 11.36 6.71 9.82
C ARG A 82 10.45 5.67 10.45
N THR A 83 9.95 5.96 11.64
CA THR A 83 9.06 5.10 12.41
C THR A 83 7.63 5.60 12.29
N ILE A 84 6.75 4.80 11.68
CA ILE A 84 5.31 5.06 11.64
C ILE A 84 4.69 4.41 12.88
N PRO A 85 3.79 5.10 13.61
CA PRO A 85 3.22 6.41 13.31
C PRO A 85 4.00 7.61 13.91
N ASP A 86 5.03 7.37 14.71
CA ASP A 86 5.67 8.39 15.55
C ASP A 86 6.26 9.58 14.76
N ASP A 87 6.81 9.32 13.57
CA ASP A 87 7.39 10.31 12.66
C ASP A 87 6.37 10.83 11.62
N SER A 88 5.06 10.57 11.80
CA SER A 88 4.04 11.01 10.82
C SER A 88 3.82 12.53 10.84
N PRO A 89 3.56 13.18 9.69
CA PRO A 89 3.40 12.57 8.37
C PRO A 89 4.75 12.21 7.72
N VAL A 90 4.82 11.01 7.13
CA VAL A 90 5.96 10.58 6.31
C VAL A 90 5.64 10.88 4.85
N MET A 91 6.50 11.67 4.21
CA MET A 91 6.36 12.05 2.81
C MET A 91 7.09 11.08 1.89
N VAL A 92 6.34 10.47 0.99
CA VAL A 92 6.83 9.47 0.04
C VAL A 92 6.56 9.96 -1.37
N THR A 93 7.45 9.66 -2.30
CA THR A 93 7.17 9.87 -3.72
C THR A 93 5.91 9.13 -4.16
N ALA A 94 5.20 9.68 -5.15
CA ALA A 94 4.17 8.96 -5.90
C ALA A 94 4.77 7.71 -6.55
N SER A 95 3.95 6.76 -7.02
CA SER A 95 4.45 5.47 -7.52
C SER A 95 4.01 5.11 -8.93
N SER A 96 4.91 4.43 -9.65
CA SER A 96 4.66 3.62 -10.84
C SER A 96 4.02 4.31 -12.03
N ALA A 97 4.23 5.62 -12.21
CA ALA A 97 3.77 6.31 -13.42
C ALA A 97 4.54 5.80 -14.66
N PRO A 98 3.87 5.31 -15.72
CA PRO A 98 4.56 4.80 -16.91
C PRO A 98 5.11 5.94 -17.79
N ASN A 99 4.56 7.13 -17.65
CA ASN A 99 4.92 8.32 -18.42
C ASN A 99 5.32 9.45 -17.46
N ILE A 100 6.09 10.40 -17.96
CA ILE A 100 6.52 11.61 -17.27
C ILE A 100 6.31 12.82 -18.18
N ILE A 101 5.99 13.97 -17.59
CA ILE A 101 6.10 15.26 -18.27
C ILE A 101 7.56 15.69 -18.19
N ASP A 102 8.25 15.73 -19.33
CA ASP A 102 9.66 16.09 -19.36
C ASP A 102 9.84 17.54 -18.86
N PRO A 103 10.61 17.77 -17.79
CA PRO A 103 10.71 19.10 -17.18
C PRO A 103 11.42 20.13 -18.08
N GLN A 104 12.14 19.70 -19.13
CA GLN A 104 12.82 20.59 -20.06
C GLN A 104 11.91 21.01 -21.22
N THR A 105 11.09 20.09 -21.74
CA THR A 105 10.28 20.33 -22.94
C THR A 105 8.80 20.57 -22.63
N GLY A 106 8.30 20.09 -21.49
CA GLY A 106 6.88 20.10 -21.13
C GLY A 106 6.05 19.01 -21.81
N GLU A 107 6.67 18.16 -22.63
CA GLU A 107 5.99 17.10 -23.37
C GLU A 107 5.90 15.80 -22.56
N GLU A 108 4.79 15.06 -22.72
CA GLU A 108 4.65 13.75 -22.13
C GLU A 108 5.46 12.71 -22.91
N ARG A 109 6.25 11.90 -22.20
CA ARG A 109 6.96 10.75 -22.77
C ARG A 109 6.98 9.59 -21.82
N LYS A 110 7.31 8.41 -22.33
CA LYS A 110 7.60 7.24 -21.51
C LYS A 110 8.80 7.51 -20.60
N ALA A 111 8.69 7.06 -19.36
CA ALA A 111 9.76 7.21 -18.39
C ALA A 111 10.90 6.22 -18.65
N THR A 112 12.11 6.63 -18.29
CA THR A 112 13.34 5.84 -18.42
C THR A 112 13.97 5.61 -17.05
N SER A 113 14.96 4.73 -17.00
CA SER A 113 15.82 4.50 -15.83
C SER A 113 16.52 5.79 -15.37
N THR A 114 16.83 6.69 -16.30
CA THR A 114 17.39 8.01 -15.99
C THR A 114 16.38 8.88 -15.24
N ASP A 115 15.09 8.81 -15.56
CA ASP A 115 14.07 9.55 -14.81
C ASP A 115 13.97 9.06 -13.36
N ILE A 116 14.05 7.74 -13.13
CA ILE A 116 14.10 7.16 -11.78
C ILE A 116 15.30 7.72 -11.01
N ALA A 117 16.49 7.72 -11.62
CA ALA A 117 17.71 8.23 -11.00
C ALA A 117 17.61 9.74 -10.70
N ASN A 118 17.07 10.52 -11.63
CA ASN A 118 16.90 11.96 -11.47
C ASN A 118 15.90 12.28 -10.33
N ILE A 119 14.78 11.57 -10.25
CA ILE A 119 13.80 11.72 -9.17
C ILE A 119 14.44 11.32 -7.82
N ALA A 120 15.15 10.20 -7.77
CA ALA A 120 15.83 9.74 -6.57
C ALA A 120 16.86 10.78 -6.07
N PHE A 121 17.65 11.36 -6.98
CA PHE A 121 18.57 12.44 -6.65
C PHE A 121 17.83 13.69 -6.16
N LEU A 122 16.80 14.13 -6.88
CA LEU A 122 16.02 15.31 -6.52
C LEU A 122 15.45 15.20 -5.10
N ILE A 123 14.77 14.09 -4.78
CA ILE A 123 14.15 13.95 -3.46
C ILE A 123 15.15 13.73 -2.33
N ASN A 124 16.36 13.22 -2.62
CA ASN A 124 17.43 13.11 -1.64
C ASN A 124 17.92 14.50 -1.18
N GLU A 125 17.88 15.49 -2.07
CA GLU A 125 18.29 16.88 -1.78
C GLU A 125 17.15 17.74 -1.22
N LEU A 126 15.91 17.24 -1.21
CA LEU A 126 14.74 17.99 -0.73
C LEU A 126 14.40 17.60 0.72
N PRO A 127 14.38 18.56 1.68
CA PRO A 127 14.10 18.27 3.09
C PRO A 127 12.64 17.85 3.36
N GLY A 128 11.77 17.93 2.36
CA GLY A 128 10.34 17.59 2.48
C GLY A 128 9.99 16.16 2.05
N TYR A 129 10.97 15.31 1.74
CA TYR A 129 10.77 13.91 1.40
C TYR A 129 11.50 13.02 2.40
N ASP A 130 10.84 11.93 2.79
CA ASP A 130 11.31 11.00 3.81
C ASP A 130 11.67 9.62 3.25
N VAL A 131 10.90 9.14 2.26
CA VAL A 131 11.09 7.81 1.68
C VAL A 131 11.02 7.87 0.16
N PHE A 132 11.98 7.22 -0.48
CA PHE A 132 11.92 6.95 -1.92
C PHE A 132 11.10 5.69 -2.20
N SER A 133 10.02 5.83 -2.95
CA SER A 133 9.33 4.74 -3.62
C SER A 133 9.51 4.86 -5.14
N ILE A 134 9.55 3.73 -5.85
CA ILE A 134 9.73 3.70 -7.31
C ILE A 134 8.61 4.54 -7.96
N SER A 135 8.99 5.71 -8.46
CA SER A 135 8.05 6.76 -8.86
C SER A 135 7.55 6.61 -10.28
N THR A 136 8.38 6.05 -11.15
CA THR A 136 8.07 5.80 -12.55
C THR A 136 8.49 4.39 -12.95
N LEU A 137 7.88 3.87 -14.02
CA LEU A 137 8.27 2.60 -14.63
C LEU A 137 9.22 2.89 -15.81
N ALA A 138 10.43 2.35 -15.73
CA ALA A 138 11.44 2.50 -16.77
C ALA A 138 11.10 1.62 -17.98
N GLN A 139 10.87 2.22 -19.14
CA GLN A 139 10.62 1.47 -20.39
C GLN A 139 11.89 0.84 -20.99
N ASP A 140 13.06 1.35 -20.59
CA ASP A 140 14.39 1.01 -21.09
C ASP A 140 15.10 -0.03 -20.21
N ALA A 141 14.40 -0.57 -19.20
CA ALA A 141 14.86 -1.65 -18.35
C ALA A 141 13.96 -2.89 -18.50
N PRO A 142 14.52 -4.12 -18.40
CA PRO A 142 13.75 -5.37 -18.46
C PRO A 142 12.68 -5.52 -17.37
#